data_AF-A0A3M7EMN5-F1
#
_entry.id   AF-A0A3M7EMN5-F1
#
_cell.length_a   1.000
_cell.length_b   1.000
_cell.length_c   1.000
_cell.angle_alpha   90.00
_cell.angle_beta   90.00
_cell.angle_gamma   90.00
#
_symmetry.space_group_name_H-M   'P 1'
#
loop_
_entity.id
_entity.type
_entity.pdbx_description
1 polymer ?
#
loop_
_entity_poly.entity_id
_entity_poly.type
_entity_poly.pdbx_seq_one_letter_code
_entity_poly.pdbx_strand_id
1 'polypeptide(L)'
;MAQGKKNVAKPVKGAAKPGKPSAQASAAAKATLRGVNSHKVRKVRTNTSFHLPKTLTLSRSPKYPRKSVPHEPRFDASKVIIHPLNTESAMKKIEENNTLVFIVDTKANKRQIKDALKKLYDV
;
A
#
# COMPACT_ATOMS: atom_id res chain seq x y z
N MET A 1 98.53 -14.36 13.82
CA MET A 1 98.30 -15.76 14.27
C MET A 1 96.81 -16.04 14.09
N ALA A 2 96.42 -16.60 12.94
CA ALA A 2 96.08 -18.02 12.74
C ALA A 2 94.76 -18.42 13.46
N GLN A 3 93.64 -18.48 12.73
CA GLN A 3 92.91 -19.70 12.29
C GLN A 3 92.23 -20.48 13.45
N GLY A 4 90.98 -20.95 13.40
CA GLY A 4 90.07 -21.16 12.27
C GLY A 4 88.71 -21.75 12.70
N LYS A 5 87.86 -21.99 11.70
CA LYS A 5 86.51 -22.57 11.78
C LYS A 5 86.54 -24.09 12.03
N LYS A 6 85.52 -24.64 12.71
CA LYS A 6 84.93 -25.96 12.37
C LYS A 6 83.40 -25.97 12.57
N ASN A 7 82.72 -26.36 11.49
CA ASN A 7 81.29 -26.66 11.35
C ASN A 7 80.89 -27.94 12.08
N VAL A 8 79.61 -28.06 12.48
CA VAL A 8 78.83 -29.30 12.29
C VAL A 8 77.38 -28.97 11.91
N ALA A 9 76.87 -29.72 10.93
CA ALA A 9 75.58 -29.55 10.27
C ALA A 9 74.37 -30.10 11.04
N LYS A 10 73.19 -29.63 10.61
CA LYS A 10 71.79 -29.96 11.00
C LYS A 10 71.46 -31.45 11.13
N PRO A 11 70.32 -31.74 11.80
CA PRO A 11 69.32 -32.63 11.22
C PRO A 11 67.97 -31.94 10.98
N VAL A 12 67.15 -32.62 10.19
CA VAL A 12 66.10 -32.12 9.30
C VAL A 12 64.72 -32.60 9.75
N LYS A 13 63.70 -31.75 9.48
CA LYS A 13 62.23 -31.98 9.38
C LYS A 13 61.55 -32.89 10.41
N GLY A 14 60.74 -32.26 11.27
CA GLY A 14 59.49 -32.84 11.79
C GLY A 14 58.30 -32.21 11.07
N ALA A 15 57.46 -33.05 10.46
CA ALA A 15 56.19 -32.66 9.85
C ALA A 15 55.24 -32.09 10.92
N ALA A 16 54.83 -30.83 10.73
CA ALA A 16 53.82 -30.21 11.59
C ALA A 16 52.43 -30.77 11.22
N LYS A 17 51.81 -31.45 12.18
CA LYS A 17 50.36 -31.71 12.25
C LYS A 17 49.59 -30.42 11.96
N PRO A 18 48.34 -30.46 11.43
CA PRO A 18 47.59 -29.26 11.05
C PRO A 18 47.28 -28.45 12.31
N GLY A 19 48.21 -27.56 12.65
CA GLY A 19 48.07 -26.61 13.73
C GLY A 19 46.94 -25.67 13.39
N LYS A 20 46.17 -25.28 14.40
CA LYS A 20 45.12 -24.26 14.29
C LYS A 20 45.66 -23.12 13.40
N PRO A 21 44.91 -22.70 12.37
CA PRO A 21 45.42 -21.70 11.43
C PRO A 21 45.93 -20.51 12.22
N SER A 22 47.14 -20.04 11.89
CA SER A 22 47.74 -18.90 12.56
C SER A 22 46.72 -17.75 12.57
N ALA A 23 46.76 -16.91 13.61
CA ALA A 23 45.85 -15.76 13.71
C ALA A 23 45.87 -14.90 12.43
N GLN A 24 47.04 -14.85 11.78
CA GLN A 24 47.23 -14.18 10.50
C GLN A 24 46.58 -14.92 9.31
N ALA A 25 46.65 -16.25 9.23
CA ALA A 25 46.00 -17.03 8.19
C ALA A 25 44.46 -16.97 8.29
N SER A 26 43.93 -17.05 9.52
CA SER A 26 42.49 -16.92 9.77
C SER A 26 41.97 -15.49 9.54
N ALA A 27 42.78 -14.47 9.82
CA ALA A 27 42.48 -13.08 9.48
C ALA A 27 42.49 -12.84 7.96
N ALA A 28 43.48 -13.37 7.24
CA ALA A 28 43.57 -13.27 5.78
C ALA A 28 42.39 -13.96 5.09
N ALA A 29 41.98 -15.15 5.55
CA ALA A 29 40.83 -15.87 5.00
C ALA A 29 39.49 -15.14 5.23
N LYS A 30 39.33 -14.46 6.37
CA LYS A 30 38.14 -13.64 6.65
C LYS A 30 38.13 -12.35 5.81
N ALA A 31 39.31 -11.77 5.56
CA ALA A 31 39.47 -10.58 4.73
C ALA A 31 39.17 -10.86 3.25
N THR A 32 39.57 -12.02 2.71
CA THR A 32 39.22 -12.44 1.35
C THR A 32 37.74 -12.77 1.18
N LEU A 33 37.11 -13.40 2.18
CA LEU A 33 35.68 -13.73 2.14
C LEU A 33 34.78 -12.48 2.18
N ARG A 34 35.10 -11.49 3.01
CA ARG A 34 34.31 -10.26 3.15
C ARG A 34 34.66 -9.21 2.08
N GLY A 35 35.89 -9.24 1.57
CA GLY A 35 36.42 -8.27 0.61
C GLY A 35 36.47 -6.83 1.15
N VAL A 36 37.02 -5.93 0.33
CA VAL A 36 37.18 -4.49 0.66
C VAL A 36 35.85 -3.73 0.85
N ASN A 37 34.74 -4.28 0.35
CA ASN A 37 33.41 -3.68 0.45
C ASN A 37 32.49 -4.47 1.39
N SER A 38 32.99 -4.90 2.56
CA SER A 38 32.27 -5.71 3.54
C SER A 38 30.91 -5.13 3.96
N HIS A 39 30.71 -3.82 3.84
CA HIS A 39 29.46 -3.13 4.21
C HIS A 39 28.48 -2.93 3.04
N LYS A 40 28.84 -3.35 1.82
CA LYS A 40 27.98 -3.19 0.65
C LYS A 40 26.97 -4.33 0.57
N VAL A 41 25.74 -4.08 0.99
CA VAL A 41 24.64 -5.04 0.86
C VAL A 41 24.31 -5.25 -0.62
N ARG A 42 24.52 -6.47 -1.13
CA ARG A 42 24.15 -6.85 -2.50
C ARG A 42 22.65 -7.10 -2.56
N LYS A 43 21.92 -6.37 -3.42
CA LYS A 43 20.51 -6.67 -3.72
C LYS A 43 20.44 -7.89 -4.66
N VAL A 44 20.16 -9.07 -4.11
CA VAL A 44 19.99 -10.31 -4.88
C VAL A 44 18.56 -10.36 -5.42
N ARG A 45 18.41 -10.64 -6.72
CA ARG A 45 17.11 -10.90 -7.35
C ARG A 45 16.92 -12.42 -7.41
N THR A 46 15.92 -12.93 -6.70
CA THR A 46 15.63 -14.38 -6.63
C THR A 46 14.64 -14.83 -7.70
N ASN A 47 13.88 -13.91 -8.29
CA ASN A 47 12.91 -14.20 -9.34
C ASN A 47 13.56 -14.09 -10.71
N THR A 48 13.13 -14.94 -11.65
CA THR A 48 13.55 -14.90 -13.06
C THR A 48 12.87 -13.78 -13.84
N SER A 49 11.73 -13.28 -13.35
CA SER A 49 10.96 -12.17 -13.93
C SER A 49 11.27 -10.85 -13.24
N PHE A 50 11.44 -9.80 -14.04
CA PHE A 50 11.65 -8.44 -13.54
C PHE A 50 10.29 -7.73 -13.39
N HIS A 51 10.02 -7.18 -12.20
CA HIS A 51 8.83 -6.39 -11.93
C HIS A 51 9.20 -4.91 -11.75
N LEU A 52 8.31 -4.02 -12.18
CA LEU A 52 8.43 -2.60 -11.88
C LEU A 52 8.40 -2.42 -10.35
N PRO A 53 9.43 -1.78 -9.74
CA PRO A 53 9.41 -1.51 -8.31
C PRO A 53 8.24 -0.58 -7.98
N LYS A 54 7.62 -0.78 -6.82
CA LYS A 54 6.60 0.14 -6.33
C LYS A 54 7.24 1.50 -6.08
N THR A 55 6.77 2.49 -6.83
CA THR A 55 7.19 3.88 -6.71
C THR A 55 6.11 4.67 -5.98
N LEU A 56 6.48 5.85 -5.46
CA LEU A 56 5.51 6.74 -4.85
C LEU A 56 4.57 7.29 -5.94
N THR A 57 3.27 7.13 -5.74
CA THR A 57 2.22 7.68 -6.62
C THR A 57 1.57 8.87 -5.93
N LEU A 58 1.88 10.09 -6.37
CA LEU A 58 1.26 11.31 -5.84
C LEU A 58 -0.20 11.42 -6.27
N SER A 59 -1.03 11.98 -5.39
CA SER A 59 -2.39 12.38 -5.76
C SER A 59 -2.36 13.57 -6.74
N ARG A 60 -3.41 13.72 -7.54
CA ARG A 60 -3.52 14.83 -8.49
C ARG A 60 -3.78 16.15 -7.75
N SER A 61 -2.83 17.09 -7.84
CA SER A 61 -2.95 18.48 -7.36
C SER A 61 -2.96 19.46 -8.56
N PRO A 62 -4.14 19.78 -9.13
CA PRO A 62 -4.19 20.70 -10.27
C PRO A 62 -3.81 22.12 -9.84
N LYS A 63 -3.08 22.84 -10.69
CA LYS A 63 -2.65 24.22 -10.42
C LYS A 63 -3.81 25.23 -10.41
N TYR A 64 -4.91 24.90 -11.09
CA TYR A 64 -6.10 25.74 -11.20
C TYR A 64 -7.36 24.85 -11.24
N PRO A 65 -8.51 25.35 -10.76
CA PRO A 65 -9.75 24.60 -10.85
C PRO A 65 -10.25 24.53 -12.31
N ARG A 66 -10.76 23.38 -12.75
CA ARG A 66 -11.28 23.22 -14.12
C ARG A 66 -12.62 23.92 -14.36
N LYS A 67 -13.34 24.24 -13.29
CA LYS A 67 -14.59 25.02 -13.31
C LYS A 67 -14.50 26.04 -12.19
N SER A 68 -14.95 27.26 -12.46
CA SER A 68 -14.93 28.35 -11.47
C SER A 68 -15.89 28.09 -10.31
N VAL A 69 -17.06 27.51 -10.59
CA VAL A 69 -18.12 27.28 -9.60
C VAL A 69 -18.52 25.79 -9.59
N PRO A 70 -18.64 25.17 -8.40
CA PRO A 70 -19.16 23.80 -8.28
C PRO A 70 -20.65 23.74 -8.65
N HIS A 71 -21.11 22.56 -9.09
CA HIS A 71 -22.51 22.34 -9.40
C HIS A 71 -23.29 21.98 -8.13
N GLU A 72 -24.43 22.63 -7.92
CA GLU A 72 -25.30 22.36 -6.78
C GLU A 72 -26.23 21.15 -7.01
N PRO A 73 -26.59 20.41 -5.95
CA PRO A 73 -27.48 19.27 -6.06
C PRO A 73 -28.87 19.69 -6.56
N ARG A 74 -29.20 19.29 -7.80
CA ARG A 74 -30.50 19.53 -8.45
C ARG A 74 -31.60 18.53 -8.09
N PHE A 75 -31.32 17.62 -7.15
CA PHE A 75 -32.23 16.55 -6.74
C PHE A 75 -32.62 16.77 -5.29
N ASP A 76 -33.47 17.76 -5.09
CA ASP A 76 -34.01 18.22 -3.82
C ASP A 76 -35.35 17.55 -3.51
N ALA A 77 -35.89 17.79 -2.30
CA ALA A 77 -37.09 17.11 -1.81
C ALA A 77 -38.32 17.37 -2.70
N SER A 78 -38.48 18.61 -3.18
CA SER A 78 -39.58 19.03 -4.06
C SER A 78 -39.50 18.41 -5.45
N LYS A 79 -38.31 17.99 -5.91
CA LYS A 79 -38.18 17.25 -7.15
C LYS A 79 -38.41 15.75 -6.96
N VAL A 80 -38.01 15.20 -5.82
CA VAL A 80 -38.25 13.79 -5.48
C VAL A 80 -39.74 13.50 -5.41
N ILE A 81 -40.50 14.35 -4.72
CA ILE A 81 -41.96 14.20 -4.55
C ILE A 81 -42.65 15.19 -5.47
N ILE A 82 -43.36 14.66 -6.47
CA ILE A 82 -44.00 15.51 -7.49
C ILE A 82 -45.36 16.00 -6.98
N HIS A 83 -46.26 15.07 -6.67
CA HIS A 83 -47.57 15.38 -6.09
C HIS A 83 -48.20 14.14 -5.43
N PRO A 84 -49.14 14.32 -4.48
CA PRO A 84 -49.94 13.21 -3.95
C PRO A 84 -50.86 12.65 -5.05
N LEU A 85 -51.19 11.36 -4.93
CA LEU A 85 -52.16 10.71 -5.79
C LEU A 85 -53.55 10.74 -5.13
N ASN A 86 -54.53 11.32 -5.82
CA ASN A 86 -55.89 11.57 -5.29
C ASN A 86 -56.95 10.63 -5.89
N THR A 87 -56.60 9.40 -6.27
CA THR A 87 -57.56 8.40 -6.74
C THR A 87 -58.34 7.80 -5.58
N GLU A 88 -59.55 7.27 -5.82
CA GLU A 88 -60.36 6.61 -4.79
C GLU A 88 -59.59 5.49 -4.08
N SER A 89 -58.80 4.72 -4.83
CA SER A 89 -57.93 3.67 -4.29
C SER A 89 -56.80 4.20 -3.41
N ALA A 90 -56.31 5.42 -3.68
CA ALA A 90 -55.30 6.07 -2.86
C ALA A 90 -55.94 6.64 -1.59
N MET A 91 -57.10 7.27 -1.69
CA MET A 91 -57.88 7.75 -0.54
C MET A 91 -58.20 6.62 0.44
N LYS A 92 -58.66 5.47 -0.09
CA LYS A 92 -58.90 4.26 0.71
C LYS A 92 -57.67 3.79 1.49
N LYS A 93 -56.48 3.88 0.87
CA LYS A 93 -55.19 3.52 1.52
C LYS A 93 -54.77 4.48 2.63
N ILE A 94 -55.20 5.74 2.57
CA ILE A 94 -54.95 6.72 3.63
C ILE A 94 -55.79 6.36 4.85
N GLU A 95 -57.05 6.02 4.66
CA GLU A 95 -58.00 5.71 5.75
C GLU A 95 -57.74 4.35 6.39
N GLU A 96 -57.56 3.28 5.60
CA GLU A 96 -57.49 1.92 6.13
C GLU A 96 -56.11 1.55 6.68
N ASN A 97 -55.05 1.97 6.00
CA ASN A 97 -53.68 1.49 6.26
C ASN A 97 -52.74 2.59 6.80
N ASN A 98 -53.21 3.83 6.93
CA ASN A 98 -52.39 5.00 7.25
C ASN A 98 -51.20 5.14 6.28
N THR A 99 -51.45 4.95 4.97
CA THR A 99 -50.42 5.06 3.92
C THR A 99 -50.75 6.17 2.94
N LEU A 100 -49.83 7.12 2.77
CA LEU A 100 -49.91 8.15 1.76
C LEU A 100 -49.36 7.63 0.41
N VAL A 101 -50.03 7.97 -0.69
CA VAL A 101 -49.62 7.58 -2.04
C VAL A 101 -49.18 8.82 -2.80
N PHE A 102 -47.95 8.79 -3.32
CA PHE A 102 -47.35 9.89 -4.06
C PHE A 102 -46.85 9.43 -5.43
N ILE A 103 -46.87 10.34 -6.40
CA ILE A 103 -46.08 10.21 -7.63
C ILE A 103 -44.69 10.82 -7.38
N VAL A 104 -43.65 10.07 -7.71
CA VAL A 104 -42.24 10.43 -7.45
C VAL A 104 -41.43 10.44 -8.75
N ASP A 105 -40.26 11.11 -8.72
CA ASP A 105 -39.31 11.06 -9.84
C ASP A 105 -38.77 9.63 -10.03
N THR A 106 -38.64 9.20 -11.30
CA THR A 106 -38.24 7.83 -11.66
C THR A 106 -36.83 7.46 -11.21
N LYS A 107 -35.97 8.44 -10.94
CA LYS A 107 -34.60 8.23 -10.46
C LYS A 107 -34.51 8.20 -8.93
N ALA A 108 -35.60 8.49 -8.22
CA ALA A 108 -35.61 8.52 -6.76
C ALA A 108 -35.51 7.11 -6.17
N ASN A 109 -34.65 6.95 -5.16
CA ASN A 109 -34.58 5.72 -4.37
C ASN A 109 -35.46 5.83 -3.11
N LYS A 110 -35.77 4.69 -2.49
CA LYS A 110 -36.63 4.64 -1.28
C LYS A 110 -36.10 5.48 -0.11
N ARG A 111 -34.77 5.62 0.03
CA ARG A 111 -34.14 6.40 1.11
C ARG A 111 -34.36 7.90 0.89
N GLN A 112 -34.18 8.36 -0.35
CA GLN A 112 -34.44 9.74 -0.77
C GLN A 112 -35.90 10.11 -0.61
N ILE A 113 -36.84 9.21 -0.97
CA ILE A 113 -38.28 9.45 -0.79
C ILE A 113 -38.62 9.60 0.70
N LYS A 114 -38.08 8.73 1.56
CA LYS A 114 -38.25 8.84 3.01
C LYS A 114 -37.73 10.17 3.55
N ASP A 115 -36.52 10.55 3.17
CA ASP A 115 -35.91 11.80 3.62
C ASP A 115 -36.64 13.04 3.07
N ALA A 116 -37.16 12.97 1.85
CA ALA A 116 -37.93 14.05 1.24
C ALA A 116 -39.28 14.24 1.92
N LEU A 117 -39.99 13.16 2.25
CA LEU A 117 -41.26 13.21 2.97
C LEU A 117 -41.08 13.86 4.34
N LYS A 118 -40.04 13.42 5.08
CA LYS A 118 -39.69 13.99 6.38
C LYS A 118 -39.37 15.49 6.28
N LYS A 119 -38.65 15.92 5.24
CA LYS A 119 -38.30 17.34 5.08
C LYS A 119 -39.47 18.23 4.71
N LEU A 120 -40.38 17.76 3.85
CA LEU A 120 -41.47 18.58 3.34
C LEU A 120 -42.68 18.62 4.27
N TYR A 121 -42.98 17.50 4.94
CA TYR A 121 -44.20 17.34 5.71
C TYR A 121 -43.96 17.04 7.19
N ASP A 122 -42.69 16.90 7.63
CA ASP A 122 -42.28 16.56 9.00
C ASP A 122 -42.94 15.29 9.55
N VAL A 123 -43.08 14.28 8.68
CA VAL A 123 -43.63 12.94 8.97
C VAL A 123 -42.52 11.87 9.01
#